data_AF-A0A5B8S4B2-F1
#
_entry.id   AF-A0A5B8S4B2-F1
#
_cell.length_a   1.000
_cell.length_b   1.000
_cell.length_c   1.000
_cell.angle_alpha   90.00
_cell.angle_beta   90.00
_cell.angle_gamma   90.00
#
_symmetry.space_group_name_H-M   'P 1'
#
loop_
_entity.id
_entity.type
_entity.pdbx_description
1 polymer ?
#
loop_
_entity_poly.entity_id
_entity_poly.type
_entity_poly.pdbx_seq_one_letter_code
_entity_poly.pdbx_strand_id
1 'polypeptide(L)'
;MGREDYNSLVARSESVGMALMCARVASNLSIEDLAARTKVSTRFLHALERDDFSVFVSRIYIMGFAKAYAKVVGLDGEGIVASLRRQLAPQ
;
A
#
# COMPACT_ATOMS: atom_id res chain seq x y z
N MET A 1 21.53 4.92 -23.35
CA MET A 1 20.47 4.32 -22.49
C MET A 1 19.97 5.44 -21.58
N GLY A 2 18.84 6.05 -21.92
CA GLY A 2 18.35 7.29 -21.30
C GLY A 2 17.69 7.02 -19.94
N ARG A 3 17.84 7.95 -19.00
CA ARG A 3 17.18 7.92 -17.68
C ARG A 3 15.64 7.98 -17.79
N GLU A 4 15.13 8.31 -18.97
CA GLU A 4 13.72 8.54 -19.28
C GLU A 4 12.93 7.23 -19.45
N ASP A 5 13.59 6.16 -19.89
CA ASP A 5 12.96 4.83 -20.07
C ASP A 5 12.71 4.13 -18.72
N TYR A 6 13.55 4.37 -17.72
CA TYR A 6 13.40 3.79 -16.40
C TYR A 6 12.14 4.32 -15.71
N ASN A 7 11.93 5.64 -15.77
CA ASN A 7 10.78 6.31 -15.14
C ASN A 7 9.43 5.82 -15.71
N SER A 8 9.39 5.45 -17.00
CA SER A 8 8.21 4.88 -17.68
C SER A 8 7.95 3.41 -17.34
N LEU A 9 8.97 2.66 -16.90
CA LEU A 9 8.79 1.28 -16.40
C LEU A 9 8.28 1.27 -14.96
N VAL A 10 8.74 2.20 -14.13
CA VAL A 10 8.27 2.33 -12.73
C VAL A 10 6.81 2.80 -12.70
N ALA A 11 6.47 3.82 -13.51
CA ALA A 11 5.13 4.41 -13.55
C ALA A 11 4.02 3.47 -14.07
N ARG A 12 4.38 2.36 -14.73
CA ARG A 12 3.42 1.42 -15.34
C ARG A 12 3.14 0.17 -14.49
N SER A 13 3.85 0.01 -13.37
CA SER A 13 3.73 -1.14 -12.46
C SER A 13 3.74 -0.74 -10.98
N GLU A 14 3.26 0.46 -10.62
CA GLU A 14 3.10 0.82 -9.21
C GLU A 14 1.93 0.05 -8.61
N SER A 15 2.23 -1.07 -7.95
CA SER A 15 1.28 -1.79 -7.14
C SER A 15 0.77 -0.92 -6.00
N VAL A 16 -0.39 -1.26 -5.44
CA VAL A 16 -0.92 -0.51 -4.30
C VAL A 16 0.04 -0.58 -3.10
N GLY A 17 0.72 -1.70 -2.90
CA GLY A 17 1.77 -1.82 -1.89
C GLY A 17 2.90 -0.80 -2.05
N MET A 18 3.41 -0.65 -3.27
CA MET A 18 4.48 0.31 -3.57
C MET A 18 4.01 1.75 -3.33
N ALA A 19 2.81 2.11 -3.79
CA ALA A 19 2.25 3.45 -3.58
C ALA A 19 2.14 3.81 -2.09
N LEU A 20 1.67 2.86 -1.28
CA LEU A 20 1.56 3.03 0.17
C LEU A 20 2.94 3.18 0.85
N MET A 21 3.92 2.37 0.45
CA MET A 21 5.29 2.46 0.95
C MET A 21 5.91 3.83 0.62
N CYS A 22 5.82 4.27 -0.63
CA CYS A 22 6.32 5.57 -1.07
C CYS A 22 5.70 6.72 -0.27
N ALA A 23 4.38 6.70 -0.06
CA ALA A 23 3.70 7.73 0.72
C ALA A 23 4.12 7.74 2.20
N ARG A 24 4.38 6.58 2.81
CA ARG A 24 4.92 6.51 4.19
C ARG A 24 6.30 7.11 4.29
N VAL A 25 7.19 6.75 3.37
CA VAL A 25 8.56 7.30 3.34
C VAL A 25 8.52 8.81 3.10
N ALA A 26 7.67 9.29 2.18
CA ALA A 26 7.47 10.73 1.95
C ALA A 26 6.86 11.46 3.16
N SER A 27 6.05 10.76 3.97
CA SER A 27 5.50 11.27 5.24
C SER A 27 6.50 11.19 6.41
N ASN A 28 7.72 10.70 6.17
CA ASN A 28 8.77 10.53 7.16
C ASN A 28 8.35 9.67 8.38
N LEU A 29 7.50 8.66 8.13
CA LEU A 29 6.99 7.73 9.16
C LEU A 29 7.75 6.40 9.12
N SER A 30 8.16 5.91 10.28
CA SER A 30 8.59 4.51 10.42
C SER A 30 7.39 3.57 10.31
N ILE A 31 7.64 2.27 10.10
CA ILE A 31 6.57 1.27 10.09
C ILE A 31 5.96 1.13 11.49
N GLU A 32 6.75 1.34 12.53
CA GLU A 32 6.35 1.34 13.94
C GLU A 32 5.44 2.53 14.27
N ASP A 33 5.77 3.73 13.78
CA ASP A 33 4.93 4.92 13.94
C ASP A 33 3.58 4.72 13.28
N LEU A 34 3.59 4.15 12.07
CA LEU A 34 2.38 3.83 11.35
C LEU A 34 1.53 2.80 12.10
N ALA A 35 2.15 1.74 12.61
CA ALA A 35 1.48 0.72 13.43
C ALA A 35 0.84 1.33 14.68
N ALA A 36 1.55 2.23 15.36
CA ALA A 36 1.05 2.92 16.54
C ALA A 36 -0.17 3.81 16.24
N ARG A 37 -0.19 4.48 15.07
CA ARG A 37 -1.29 5.35 14.61
C ARG A 37 -2.50 4.58 14.10
N THR A 38 -2.27 3.51 13.32
CA THR A 38 -3.33 2.71 12.70
C THR A 38 -3.88 1.61 13.62
N LYS A 39 -3.15 1.26 14.68
CA LYS A 39 -3.40 0.07 15.52
C LYS A 39 -3.33 -1.26 14.75
N VAL A 40 -2.68 -1.25 13.59
CA VAL A 40 -2.42 -2.45 12.79
C VAL A 40 -1.01 -2.95 13.08
N SER A 41 -0.83 -4.27 13.23
CA SER A 41 0.51 -4.85 13.42
C SER A 41 1.42 -4.56 12.24
N THR A 42 2.70 -4.27 12.51
CA THR A 42 3.76 -4.08 11.50
C THR A 42 3.83 -5.23 10.50
N ARG A 43 3.51 -6.46 10.93
CA ARG A 43 3.42 -7.64 10.04
C ARG A 43 2.46 -7.41 8.87
N PHE A 44 1.25 -6.91 9.15
CA PHE A 44 0.25 -6.68 8.11
C PHE A 44 0.58 -5.44 7.28
N LEU A 45 1.19 -4.42 7.89
CA LEU A 45 1.60 -3.21 7.16
C LEU A 45 2.71 -3.52 6.15
N HIS A 46 3.71 -4.31 6.53
CA HIS A 46 4.72 -4.81 5.58
C HIS A 46 4.13 -5.73 4.51
N ALA A 47 3.14 -6.54 4.86
CA ALA A 47 2.45 -7.37 3.89
C ALA A 47 1.70 -6.53 2.85
N LEU A 48 1.07 -5.42 3.26
CA LEU A 48 0.50 -4.44 2.32
C LEU A 48 1.57 -3.83 1.41
N GLU A 49 2.69 -3.36 1.97
CA GLU A 49 3.78 -2.74 1.18
C GLU A 49 4.39 -3.69 0.13
N ARG A 50 4.34 -5.00 0.38
CA ARG A 50 4.87 -6.05 -0.50
C ARG A 50 3.82 -6.71 -1.38
N ASP A 51 2.56 -6.27 -1.30
CA ASP A 51 1.40 -6.93 -1.90
C ASP A 51 1.28 -8.43 -1.52
N ASP A 52 1.80 -8.81 -0.35
CA ASP A 52 1.70 -10.15 0.19
C ASP A 52 0.35 -10.34 0.88
N PHE A 53 -0.68 -10.52 0.06
CA PHE A 53 -2.05 -10.72 0.53
C PHE A 53 -2.30 -12.10 1.13
N SER A 54 -1.34 -13.02 1.05
CA SER A 54 -1.47 -14.41 1.54
C SER A 54 -1.58 -14.49 3.06
N VAL A 55 -1.04 -13.50 3.79
CA VAL A 55 -1.09 -13.46 5.26
C VAL A 55 -2.45 -13.07 5.82
N PHE A 56 -3.38 -12.63 4.97
CA PHE A 56 -4.69 -12.13 5.37
C PHE A 56 -5.75 -13.24 5.26
N VAL A 57 -6.57 -13.36 6.31
CA VAL A 57 -7.68 -14.33 6.34
C VAL A 57 -8.77 -13.98 5.32
N SER A 58 -8.94 -12.69 5.02
CA SER A 58 -9.97 -12.21 4.08
C SER A 58 -9.59 -10.87 3.47
N ARG A 59 -10.11 -10.63 2.26
CA ARG A 59 -9.97 -9.36 1.51
C ARG A 59 -10.51 -8.16 2.28
N ILE A 60 -11.48 -8.35 3.17
CA ILE A 60 -12.03 -7.28 4.00
C ILE A 60 -10.93 -6.67 4.90
N TYR A 61 -10.05 -7.49 5.45
CA TYR A 61 -8.92 -7.01 6.27
C TYR A 61 -7.90 -6.25 5.43
N ILE A 62 -7.60 -6.73 4.22
CA ILE A 62 -6.70 -6.04 3.28
C ILE A 62 -7.22 -4.63 3.01
N MET A 63 -8.49 -4.51 2.60
CA MET A 63 -9.12 -3.22 2.30
C MET A 63 -9.16 -2.30 3.54
N GLY A 64 -9.55 -2.84 4.70
CA GLY A 64 -9.63 -2.07 5.95
C GLY A 64 -8.27 -1.51 6.38
N PHE A 65 -7.22 -2.33 6.34
CA PHE A 65 -5.88 -1.92 6.76
C PHE A 65 -5.25 -0.97 5.73
N ALA A 66 -5.42 -1.22 4.43
CA ALA A 66 -4.94 -0.31 3.39
C ALA A 66 -5.62 1.07 3.46
N LYS A 67 -6.93 1.11 3.72
CA LYS A 67 -7.66 2.37 3.93
C LYS A 67 -7.16 3.13 5.16
N ALA A 68 -6.93 2.44 6.27
CA ALA A 68 -6.39 3.05 7.48
C ALA A 68 -4.97 3.59 7.25
N TYR A 69 -4.14 2.82 6.54
CA TYR A 69 -2.80 3.23 6.14
C TYR A 69 -2.82 4.49 5.28
N ALA A 70 -3.57 4.47 4.18
CA ALA A 70 -3.72 5.60 3.25
C ALA A 70 -4.09 6.90 3.98
N LYS A 71 -5.06 6.82 4.91
CA LYS A 71 -5.50 7.98 5.71
C LYS A 71 -4.38 8.58 6.57
N VAL A 72 -3.47 7.76 7.13
CA VAL A 72 -2.37 8.26 7.96
C VAL A 72 -1.28 8.93 7.14
N VAL A 73 -1.05 8.47 5.91
CA VAL A 73 -0.05 9.02 4.98
C VAL A 73 -0.61 10.10 4.04
N GLY A 74 -1.86 10.54 4.24
CA GLY A 74 -2.48 11.60 3.45
C GLY A 74 -2.94 11.20 2.05
N LEU A 75 -3.04 9.91 1.75
CA LEU A 75 -3.59 9.40 0.50
C LEU A 75 -5.12 9.25 0.56
N ASP A 76 -5.76 9.23 -0.62
CA ASP A 76 -7.17 8.90 -0.72
C ASP A 76 -7.42 7.41 -0.41
N GLY A 77 -7.99 7.15 0.76
CA GLY A 77 -8.30 5.80 1.22
C GLY A 77 -9.32 5.07 0.34
N GLU A 78 -10.28 5.78 -0.27
CA GLU A 78 -11.25 5.14 -1.17
C GLU A 78 -10.60 4.78 -2.51
N GLY A 79 -9.78 5.66 -3.08
CA GLY A 79 -8.97 5.39 -4.27
C GLY A 79 -8.02 4.20 -4.11
N ILE A 80 -7.38 4.08 -2.94
CA ILE A 80 -6.54 2.93 -2.59
C ILE A 80 -7.35 1.64 -2.54
N VAL A 81 -8.51 1.64 -1.87
CA VAL A 81 -9.40 0.47 -1.81
C VAL A 81 -9.90 0.07 -3.20
N ALA A 82 -10.29 1.04 -4.02
CA ALA A 82 -10.74 0.79 -5.39
C ALA A 82 -9.62 0.16 -6.24
N SER A 83 -8.38 0.62 -6.07
CA SER A 83 -7.21 0.05 -6.75
C SER A 83 -6.92 -1.37 -6.28
N LEU A 84 -6.98 -1.64 -4.98
CA LEU A 84 -6.84 -3.00 -4.43
C LEU A 84 -7.91 -3.95 -4.92
N ARG A 85 -9.16 -3.49 -5.04
CA ARG A 85 -10.25 -4.33 -5.58
C ARG A 85 -9.95 -4.77 -7.02
N ARG A 86 -9.39 -3.89 -7.85
CA ARG A 86 -8.95 -4.24 -9.21
C ARG A 86 -7.76 -5.20 -9.19
N GLN A 87 -6.78 -4.97 -8.32
CA GLN A 87 -5.59 -5.82 -8.20
C GLN A 87 -5.90 -7.22 -7.67
N LEU A 88 -6.90 -7.35 -6.79
CA LEU A 88 -7.33 -8.63 -6.22
C LEU A 88 -8.39 -9.34 -7.07
N ALA A 89 -8.98 -8.68 -8.08
CA ALA A 89 -10.00 -9.31 -8.92
C ALA A 89 -9.43 -10.62 -9.51
N PRO A 90 -10.16 -11.75 -9.44
CA PRO A 90 -9.74 -12.94 -10.14
C PRO A 90 -9.65 -12.62 -11.64
N GLN A 91 -8.53 -12.99 -12.26
CA GLN A 91 -8.33 -12.92 -13.71
C GLN A 91 -9.23 -13.91 -14.44
#